data_AF-A0A6N0ZBF3-F1
#
_entry.id   AF-A0A6N0ZBF3-F1
#
_cell.length_a   1.000
_cell.length_b   1.000
_cell.length_c   1.000
_cell.angle_alpha   90.00
_cell.angle_beta   90.00
_cell.angle_gamma   90.00
#
_symmetry.space_group_name_H-M   'P 1'
#
loop_
_entity.id
_entity.type
_entity.pdbx_description
1 polymer ?
#
loop_
_entity_poly.entity_id
_entity_poly.type
_entity_poly.pdbx_seq_one_letter_code
_entity_poly.pdbx_strand_id
1 'polypeptide(L)'
;MTETEQAPHLSPLAQSVTRDDKTVRIEIYEDGEGGWILEVVDHHGNSTVWDDSFPNDREALDEALNTIEEDGIDSVIGPPAGAQEAKDLEQPLSRAELNELDEFLADESIADTAMDVSTLEGFLTAIVIGPRTVHASEWLPWLWDMHEGQAEVRFANREQADRIISLVVRQYNTVVQTFLDDPASFEPLFTLRNQWGAAEWCEGFIIGFQFSDEAWSLLAVGEPTWFTPFLRLGTDDGLDMTRKRGDAERWMNEVTASLVNIHAYWKARRVGRPDGVVPHEYRLGGQKDIAPVVRGGPKVGRNDPCPCGSGKKFKKCCGAVDATGTLH
;
A
#
# COMPACT_ATOMS: atom_id res chain seq x y z
N MET A 1 2.30 36.04 -14.45
CA MET A 1 3.72 36.46 -14.46
C MET A 1 4.49 35.29 -13.91
N THR A 2 5.33 34.70 -14.75
CA THR A 2 6.19 33.56 -14.41
C THR A 2 7.23 34.04 -13.41
N GLU A 3 7.18 33.57 -12.16
CA GLU A 3 8.33 33.63 -11.28
C GLU A 3 9.37 32.67 -11.86
N THR A 4 10.37 33.24 -12.49
CA THR A 4 11.61 32.56 -12.88
C THR A 4 12.24 32.02 -11.60
N GLU A 5 12.33 30.68 -11.46
CA GLU A 5 13.24 30.02 -10.52
C GLU A 5 14.64 30.64 -10.71
N GLN A 6 15.03 31.53 -9.79
CA GLN A 6 16.40 31.99 -9.73
C GLN A 6 17.23 30.83 -9.22
N ALA A 7 18.26 30.45 -9.97
CA ALA A 7 19.22 29.45 -9.52
C ALA A 7 19.80 29.87 -8.15
N PRO A 8 19.95 28.94 -7.20
CA PRO A 8 20.42 29.25 -5.85
C PRO A 8 21.79 29.93 -5.89
N HIS A 9 22.00 30.94 -5.03
CA HIS A 9 23.27 31.64 -4.93
C HIS A 9 24.28 30.73 -4.20
N LEU A 10 25.22 30.18 -4.97
CA LEU A 10 26.27 29.28 -4.47
C LEU A 10 27.42 30.04 -3.82
N SER A 11 27.87 29.56 -2.66
CA SER A 11 29.07 30.06 -1.99
C SER A 11 30.33 29.78 -2.82
N PRO A 12 31.30 30.70 -2.85
CA PRO A 12 32.62 30.45 -3.43
C PRO A 12 33.46 29.42 -2.63
N LEU A 13 33.01 29.01 -1.44
CA LEU A 13 33.66 28.00 -0.61
C LEU A 13 33.27 26.56 -0.98
N ALA A 14 32.30 26.37 -1.86
CA ALA A 14 31.95 25.06 -2.40
C ALA A 14 33.18 24.40 -3.05
N GLN A 15 33.48 23.15 -2.67
CA GLN A 15 34.69 22.46 -3.08
C GLN A 15 34.54 20.94 -3.05
N SER A 16 35.39 20.23 -3.79
CA SER A 16 35.50 18.78 -3.69
C SER A 16 36.54 18.38 -2.66
N VAL A 17 36.21 17.36 -1.85
CA VAL A 17 37.10 16.79 -0.84
C VAL A 17 37.33 15.32 -1.15
N THR A 18 38.59 14.90 -1.09
CA THR A 18 39.01 13.51 -1.32
C THR A 18 39.70 12.94 -0.08
N ARG A 19 39.27 11.76 0.36
CA ARG A 19 39.88 10.95 1.43
C ARG A 19 39.74 9.47 1.06
N ASP A 20 40.75 8.66 1.35
CA ASP A 20 40.72 7.20 1.12
C ASP A 20 40.22 6.78 -0.28
N ASP A 21 40.72 7.47 -1.32
CA ASP A 21 40.33 7.31 -2.74
C ASP A 21 38.85 7.58 -3.06
N LYS A 22 38.08 8.13 -2.11
CA LYS A 22 36.67 8.55 -2.28
C LYS A 22 36.59 10.06 -2.37
N THR A 23 35.71 10.57 -3.23
CA THR A 23 35.51 12.01 -3.44
C THR A 23 34.05 12.40 -3.24
N VAL A 24 33.84 13.47 -2.49
CA VAL A 24 32.53 14.12 -2.31
C VAL A 24 32.63 15.59 -2.71
N ARG A 25 31.51 16.19 -3.08
CA ARG A 25 31.39 17.62 -3.41
C ARG A 25 30.58 18.31 -2.33
N ILE A 26 31.20 19.28 -1.67
CA ILE A 26 30.56 20.15 -0.69
C ILE A 26 29.94 21.31 -1.47
N GLU A 27 28.62 21.42 -1.42
CA GLU A 27 27.82 22.52 -1.96
C GLU A 27 27.24 23.33 -0.79
N ILE A 28 27.32 24.66 -0.92
CA ILE A 28 26.83 25.59 0.11
C ILE A 28 26.11 26.70 -0.63
N TYR A 29 24.86 26.98 -0.26
CA TYR A 29 24.04 27.99 -0.94
C TYR A 29 23.12 28.72 0.04
N GLU A 30 22.70 29.92 -0.33
CA GLU A 30 21.79 30.74 0.49
C GLU A 30 20.40 30.10 0.58
N ASP A 31 19.79 30.14 1.77
CA ASP A 31 18.43 29.62 2.02
C ASP A 31 17.30 30.59 1.62
N GLY A 32 17.65 31.82 1.22
CA GLY A 32 16.71 32.88 0.86
C GLY A 32 16.17 33.69 2.06
N GLU A 33 16.48 33.29 3.30
CA GLU A 33 16.09 33.97 4.54
C GLU A 33 17.29 34.58 5.30
N GLY A 34 18.49 34.46 4.73
CA GLY A 34 19.74 35.05 5.24
C GLY A 34 20.65 34.05 5.94
N GLY A 35 20.33 32.76 5.90
CA GLY A 35 21.20 31.65 6.30
C GLY A 35 21.75 30.90 5.09
N TRP A 36 22.53 29.85 5.38
CA TRP A 36 23.22 29.03 4.39
C TRP A 36 22.92 27.56 4.61
N ILE A 37 22.55 26.85 3.54
CA ILE A 37 22.34 25.41 3.54
C ILE A 37 23.63 24.71 3.13
N LEU A 38 23.94 23.63 3.84
CA LEU A 38 25.04 22.73 3.53
C LEU A 38 24.50 21.44 2.90
N GLU A 39 25.06 21.08 1.76
CA GLU A 39 24.79 19.83 1.06
C GLU A 39 26.10 19.15 0.65
N VAL A 40 26.25 17.87 0.98
CA VAL A 40 27.40 17.07 0.54
C VAL A 40 26.90 16.01 -0.42
N VAL A 41 27.39 16.08 -1.66
CA VAL A 41 27.02 15.18 -2.76
C VAL A 41 28.14 14.17 -3.00
N ASP A 42 27.83 12.89 -2.95
CA ASP A 42 28.81 11.84 -3.21
C ASP A 42 28.94 11.52 -4.72
N HIS A 43 29.91 10.66 -5.04
CA HIS A 43 30.14 10.17 -6.40
C HIS A 43 29.04 9.24 -6.96
N HIS A 44 28.13 8.78 -6.10
CA HIS A 44 26.95 8.01 -6.48
C HIS A 44 25.74 8.90 -6.79
N GLY A 45 25.82 10.20 -6.50
CA GLY A 45 24.72 11.15 -6.66
C GLY A 45 23.76 11.19 -5.48
N ASN A 46 24.11 10.58 -4.34
CA ASN A 46 23.38 10.82 -3.10
C ASN A 46 23.80 12.17 -2.50
N SER A 47 22.89 12.79 -1.76
CA SER A 47 23.12 14.03 -1.04
C SER A 47 22.83 13.86 0.44
N THR A 48 23.75 14.28 1.30
CA THR A 48 23.47 14.55 2.71
C THR A 48 23.25 16.05 2.85
N VAL A 49 22.04 16.45 3.26
CA VAL A 49 21.67 17.84 3.51
C VAL A 49 21.50 18.02 5.01
N TRP A 50 22.07 19.10 5.54
CA TRP A 50 21.90 19.44 6.96
C TRP A 50 20.57 20.17 7.13
N ASP A 51 19.78 19.74 8.13
CA ASP A 51 18.42 20.26 8.37
C ASP A 51 18.39 21.73 8.84
N ASP A 52 19.45 22.18 9.52
CA ASP A 52 19.55 23.54 10.07
C ASP A 52 20.41 24.44 9.16
N SER A 53 19.93 25.67 8.91
CA SER A 53 20.71 26.69 8.22
C SER A 53 21.86 27.22 9.09
N PHE A 54 23.00 27.48 8.46
CA PHE A 54 24.17 28.07 9.08
C PHE A 54 24.15 29.60 8.99
N PRO A 55 24.67 30.32 10.00
CA PRO A 55 24.78 31.78 9.98
C PRO A 55 25.67 32.33 8.85
N ASN A 56 26.62 31.55 8.37
CA ASN A 56 27.51 31.91 7.26
C ASN A 56 28.07 30.66 6.55
N ASP A 57 28.53 30.85 5.32
CA ASP A 57 29.06 29.78 4.47
C ASP A 57 30.35 29.14 5.01
N ARG A 58 31.13 29.84 5.84
CA ARG A 58 32.31 29.28 6.49
C ARG A 58 31.96 28.29 7.59
N GLU A 59 30.97 28.58 8.42
CA GLU A 59 30.47 27.66 9.44
C GLU A 59 29.88 26.39 8.81
N ALA A 60 29.16 26.52 7.70
CA ALA A 60 28.71 25.37 6.90
C ALA A 60 29.89 24.54 6.38
N LEU A 61 30.94 25.18 5.84
CA LEU A 61 32.11 24.44 5.36
C LEU A 61 32.84 23.73 6.50
N ASP A 62 33.05 24.42 7.62
CA ASP A 62 33.74 23.87 8.78
C ASP A 62 32.98 22.64 9.33
N GLU A 63 31.65 22.68 9.38
CA GLU A 63 30.83 21.52 9.75
C GLU A 63 31.08 20.32 8.84
N ALA A 64 31.00 20.51 7.51
CA ALA A 64 31.23 19.43 6.56
C ALA A 64 32.63 18.80 6.69
N LEU A 65 33.65 19.63 6.88
CA LEU A 65 35.02 19.17 7.07
C LEU A 65 35.21 18.45 8.39
N ASN A 66 34.60 18.94 9.47
CA ASN A 66 34.65 18.30 10.79
C ASN A 66 33.96 16.94 10.79
N THR A 67 32.77 16.81 10.18
CA THR A 67 32.09 15.51 10.03
C THR A 67 32.97 14.52 9.27
N ILE A 68 33.61 14.94 8.17
CA ILE A 68 34.51 14.07 7.40
C ILE A 68 35.76 13.69 8.21
N GLU A 69 36.28 14.59 9.05
CA GLU A 69 37.46 14.34 9.88
C GLU A 69 37.16 13.45 11.09
N GLU A 70 36.03 13.66 11.76
CA GLU A 70 35.64 12.95 12.99
C GLU A 70 34.98 11.61 12.71
N ASP A 71 34.01 11.57 11.78
CA ASP A 71 33.19 10.39 11.49
C ASP A 71 33.67 9.62 10.25
N GLY A 72 34.60 10.20 9.49
CA GLY A 72 35.14 9.64 8.25
C GLY A 72 34.28 9.93 7.03
N ILE A 73 34.90 9.92 5.85
CA ILE A 73 34.23 10.26 4.58
C ILE A 73 33.07 9.32 4.22
N ASP A 74 33.06 8.10 4.77
CA ASP A 74 31.98 7.14 4.57
C ASP A 74 30.66 7.53 5.26
N SER A 75 30.69 8.41 6.27
CA SER A 75 29.48 8.89 6.95
C SER A 75 28.58 9.75 6.06
N VAL A 76 29.16 10.37 5.02
CA VAL A 76 28.50 11.27 4.07
C VAL A 76 28.39 10.66 2.66
N ILE A 77 28.74 9.38 2.51
CA ILE A 77 28.57 8.62 1.27
C ILE A 77 27.40 7.65 1.46
N GLY A 78 26.34 7.87 0.68
CA GLY A 78 25.22 6.94 0.62
C GLY A 78 25.60 5.64 -0.12
N PRO A 79 24.77 4.60 -0.03
CA PRO A 79 24.97 3.41 -0.84
C PRO A 79 24.98 3.76 -2.34
N PRO A 80 25.70 3.02 -3.20
CA PRO A 80 25.69 3.26 -4.64
C PRO A 80 24.27 3.34 -5.19
N ALA A 81 23.93 4.46 -5.83
CA ALA A 81 22.60 4.70 -6.37
C ALA A 81 22.20 3.60 -7.36
N GLY A 82 21.14 2.87 -6.99
CA GLY A 82 20.56 1.75 -7.71
C GLY A 82 19.76 2.18 -8.94
N ALA A 83 20.42 2.66 -9.99
CA ALA A 83 19.78 2.72 -11.32
C ALA A 83 19.40 1.30 -11.83
N GLN A 84 20.05 0.27 -11.28
CA GLN A 84 19.67 -1.13 -11.48
C GLN A 84 18.57 -1.57 -10.50
N GLU A 85 18.63 -1.20 -9.22
CA GLU A 85 17.60 -1.57 -8.23
C GLU A 85 16.25 -0.89 -8.47
N ALA A 86 16.20 0.40 -8.83
CA ALA A 86 14.96 1.07 -9.21
C ALA A 86 14.36 0.45 -10.49
N LYS A 87 15.21 0.08 -11.44
CA LYS A 87 14.81 -0.61 -12.67
C LYS A 87 14.39 -2.06 -12.43
N ASP A 88 14.92 -2.70 -11.38
CA ASP A 88 14.53 -4.05 -10.96
C ASP A 88 13.21 -4.01 -10.16
N LEU A 89 12.94 -2.94 -9.39
CA LEU A 89 11.67 -2.72 -8.67
C LEU A 89 10.47 -2.41 -9.58
N GLU A 90 10.72 -1.98 -10.82
CA GLU A 90 9.71 -1.69 -11.83
C GLU A 90 9.47 -2.86 -12.79
N GLN A 91 10.31 -3.90 -12.74
CA GLN A 91 10.15 -5.08 -13.59
C GLN A 91 9.09 -6.04 -13.01
N PRO A 92 8.13 -6.49 -13.84
CA PRO A 92 7.18 -7.53 -13.46
C PRO A 92 7.87 -8.78 -12.91
N LEU A 93 7.23 -9.47 -11.97
CA LEU A 93 7.74 -10.72 -11.44
C LEU A 93 7.76 -11.80 -12.52
N SER A 94 8.87 -12.54 -12.61
CA SER A 94 8.91 -13.74 -13.44
C SER A 94 8.11 -14.88 -12.80
N ARG A 95 7.76 -15.91 -13.58
CA ARG A 95 7.07 -17.11 -13.04
C ARG A 95 7.86 -17.80 -11.91
N ALA A 96 9.18 -17.77 -11.97
CA ALA A 96 10.02 -18.34 -10.92
C ALA A 96 9.91 -17.53 -9.62
N GLU A 97 9.83 -16.20 -9.73
CA GLU A 97 9.70 -15.29 -8.60
C GLU A 97 8.29 -15.32 -7.99
N LEU A 98 7.25 -15.46 -8.82
CA LEU A 98 5.88 -15.71 -8.35
C LEU A 98 5.80 -17.02 -7.56
N ASN A 99 6.43 -18.08 -8.07
CA ASN A 99 6.51 -19.36 -7.34
C ASN A 99 7.31 -19.23 -6.04
N GLU A 100 8.41 -18.49 -6.03
CA GLU A 100 9.22 -18.23 -4.82
C GLU A 100 8.38 -17.52 -3.74
N LEU A 101 7.66 -16.47 -4.12
CA LEU A 101 6.78 -15.74 -3.21
C LEU A 101 5.64 -16.64 -2.70
N ASP A 102 5.03 -17.42 -3.59
CA ASP A 102 3.96 -18.35 -3.25
C ASP A 102 4.42 -19.50 -2.34
N GLU A 103 5.64 -20.01 -2.53
CA GLU A 103 6.26 -20.99 -1.64
C GLU A 103 6.49 -20.43 -0.24
N PHE A 104 6.91 -19.17 -0.15
CA PHE A 104 7.06 -18.49 1.15
C PHE A 104 5.72 -18.29 1.85
N LEU A 105 4.70 -17.81 1.12
CA LEU A 105 3.36 -17.57 1.67
C LEU A 105 2.64 -18.87 2.10
N ALA A 106 3.02 -20.00 1.48
CA ALA A 106 2.52 -21.32 1.83
C ALA A 106 3.26 -22.00 3.00
N ASP A 107 4.16 -21.30 3.70
CA ASP A 107 4.85 -21.84 4.89
C ASP A 107 3.84 -22.12 6.01
N GLU A 108 3.90 -23.32 6.60
CA GLU A 108 2.95 -23.78 7.63
C GLU A 108 2.80 -22.82 8.83
N SER A 109 3.79 -21.97 9.10
CA SER A 109 3.73 -20.99 10.19
C SER A 109 2.78 -19.83 9.94
N ILE A 110 2.44 -19.54 8.68
CA ILE A 110 1.58 -18.42 8.28
C ILE A 110 0.50 -18.80 7.25
N ALA A 111 0.55 -20.00 6.66
CA ALA A 111 -0.30 -20.42 5.54
C ALA A 111 -1.81 -20.41 5.85
N ASP A 112 -2.20 -20.53 7.13
CA ASP A 112 -3.62 -20.50 7.53
C ASP A 112 -4.23 -19.09 7.46
N THR A 113 -3.41 -18.04 7.44
CA THR A 113 -3.87 -16.65 7.47
C THR A 113 -3.27 -15.78 6.36
N ALA A 114 -2.13 -16.17 5.80
CA ALA A 114 -1.46 -15.44 4.75
C ALA A 114 -2.22 -15.55 3.42
N MET A 115 -2.18 -14.48 2.64
CA MET A 115 -2.67 -14.51 1.26
C MET A 115 -1.76 -15.40 0.42
N ASP A 116 -2.33 -16.18 -0.50
CA ASP A 116 -1.54 -16.70 -1.63
C ASP A 116 -1.27 -15.59 -2.67
N VAL A 117 -0.45 -15.86 -3.69
CA VAL A 117 -0.08 -14.83 -4.68
C VAL A 117 -1.27 -14.37 -5.52
N SER A 118 -2.25 -15.24 -5.77
CA SER A 118 -3.48 -14.91 -6.51
C SER A 118 -4.34 -13.92 -5.72
N THR A 119 -4.56 -14.23 -4.44
CA THR A 119 -5.25 -13.39 -3.45
C THR A 119 -4.53 -12.07 -3.27
N LEU A 120 -3.21 -12.08 -3.14
CA LEU A 120 -2.38 -10.88 -3.04
C LEU A 120 -2.57 -9.96 -4.25
N GLU A 121 -2.55 -10.48 -5.48
CA GLU A 121 -2.74 -9.62 -6.66
C GLU A 121 -4.13 -8.97 -6.70
N GLY A 122 -5.18 -9.74 -6.40
CA GLY A 122 -6.53 -9.20 -6.29
C GLY A 122 -6.62 -8.10 -5.23
N PHE A 123 -6.03 -8.36 -4.06
CA PHE A 123 -5.95 -7.41 -2.95
C PHE A 123 -5.22 -6.12 -3.33
N LEU A 124 -4.00 -6.22 -3.87
CA LEU A 124 -3.22 -5.07 -4.31
C LEU A 124 -3.96 -4.30 -5.42
N THR A 125 -4.68 -4.99 -6.31
CA THR A 125 -5.51 -4.35 -7.34
C THR A 125 -6.56 -3.43 -6.72
N ALA A 126 -7.29 -3.89 -5.69
CA ALA A 126 -8.25 -3.06 -4.98
C ALA A 126 -7.59 -1.86 -4.28
N ILE A 127 -6.40 -2.05 -3.69
CA ILE A 127 -5.61 -0.96 -3.09
C ILE A 127 -5.23 0.10 -4.13
N VAL A 128 -4.76 -0.32 -5.31
CA VAL A 128 -4.27 0.58 -6.36
C VAL A 128 -5.40 1.35 -7.05
N ILE A 129 -6.48 0.67 -7.43
CA ILE A 129 -7.54 1.31 -8.22
C ILE A 129 -8.58 2.03 -7.36
N GLY A 130 -8.51 1.84 -6.04
CA GLY A 130 -9.50 2.28 -5.07
C GLY A 130 -9.61 3.79 -4.83
N PRO A 131 -10.49 4.21 -3.93
CA PRO A 131 -10.91 5.61 -3.78
C PRO A 131 -9.81 6.55 -3.25
N ARG A 132 -8.82 6.03 -2.53
CA ARG A 132 -7.72 6.79 -1.92
C ARG A 132 -6.40 6.04 -2.05
N THR A 133 -5.29 6.76 -1.88
CA THR A 133 -3.99 6.14 -1.62
C THR A 133 -3.99 5.51 -0.22
N VAL A 134 -3.46 4.29 -0.13
CA VAL A 134 -3.30 3.55 1.13
C VAL A 134 -1.81 3.35 1.36
N HIS A 135 -1.31 3.71 2.55
CA HIS A 135 0.11 3.58 2.85
C HIS A 135 0.48 2.11 3.06
N ALA A 136 1.71 1.71 2.69
CA ALA A 136 2.18 0.33 2.81
C ALA A 136 2.02 -0.23 4.22
N SER A 137 2.26 0.57 5.26
CA SER A 137 2.09 0.13 6.65
C SER A 137 0.64 -0.20 7.03
N GLU A 138 -0.36 0.29 6.28
CA GLU A 138 -1.77 -0.04 6.54
C GLU A 138 -2.13 -1.41 5.96
N TRP A 139 -1.65 -1.75 4.76
CA TRP A 139 -2.06 -2.96 4.04
C TRP A 139 -1.06 -4.11 4.14
N LEU A 140 0.22 -3.86 4.40
CA LEU A 140 1.24 -4.91 4.47
C LEU A 140 0.94 -5.97 5.55
N PRO A 141 0.40 -5.64 6.74
CA PRO A 141 0.01 -6.67 7.71
C PRO A 141 -1.05 -7.64 7.19
N TRP A 142 -1.92 -7.20 6.27
CA TRP A 142 -2.98 -8.02 5.69
C TRP A 142 -2.47 -9.11 4.74
N LEU A 143 -1.26 -8.95 4.22
CA LEU A 143 -0.61 -10.01 3.45
C LEU A 143 -0.34 -11.25 4.31
N TRP A 144 0.04 -11.04 5.58
CA TRP A 144 0.37 -12.13 6.51
C TRP A 144 -0.87 -12.68 7.23
N ASP A 145 -1.90 -11.84 7.37
CA ASP A 145 -3.17 -12.17 7.99
C ASP A 145 -4.30 -11.43 7.30
N MET A 146 -4.91 -12.12 6.34
CA MET A 146 -5.98 -11.59 5.51
C MET A 146 -7.31 -11.41 6.26
N HIS A 147 -7.41 -11.89 7.51
CA HIS A 147 -8.63 -11.82 8.32
C HIS A 147 -8.61 -10.63 9.28
N GLU A 148 -7.49 -10.40 9.97
CA GLU A 148 -7.38 -9.37 11.00
C GLU A 148 -6.25 -8.36 10.77
N GLY A 149 -5.31 -8.63 9.86
CA GLY A 149 -4.14 -7.79 9.62
C GLY A 149 -3.23 -7.67 10.86
N GLN A 150 -3.16 -8.70 11.70
CA GLN A 150 -2.45 -8.67 12.98
C GLN A 150 -1.27 -9.65 13.06
N ALA A 151 -1.10 -10.55 12.10
CA ALA A 151 0.02 -11.50 12.14
C ALA A 151 1.38 -10.82 11.95
N GLU A 152 2.34 -11.29 12.73
CA GLU A 152 3.75 -11.00 12.55
C GLU A 152 4.41 -12.14 11.78
N VAL A 153 5.06 -11.81 10.67
CA VAL A 153 5.86 -12.76 9.90
C VAL A 153 7.23 -12.94 10.52
N ARG A 154 7.71 -14.19 10.58
CA ARG A 154 9.07 -14.51 11.01
C ARG A 154 9.92 -14.86 9.81
N PHE A 155 10.82 -13.96 9.46
CA PHE A 155 11.85 -14.24 8.47
C PHE A 155 13.02 -15.01 9.11
N ALA A 156 13.62 -15.91 8.35
CA ALA A 156 14.81 -16.66 8.76
C ALA A 156 16.01 -15.74 8.97
N ASN A 157 16.14 -14.69 8.15
CA ASN A 157 17.19 -13.68 8.22
C ASN A 157 16.75 -12.40 7.48
N ARG A 158 17.61 -11.37 7.50
CA ARG A 158 17.35 -10.08 6.86
C ARG A 158 17.28 -10.22 5.34
N GLU A 159 18.11 -11.08 4.76
CA GLU A 159 18.17 -11.29 3.31
C GLU A 159 16.85 -11.86 2.76
N GLN A 160 16.23 -12.80 3.49
CA GLN A 160 14.92 -13.34 3.16
C GLN A 160 13.83 -12.26 3.29
N ALA A 161 13.89 -11.44 4.35
CA ALA A 161 12.96 -10.33 4.52
C ALA A 161 13.03 -9.36 3.34
N ASP A 162 14.24 -8.87 3.02
CA ASP A 162 14.47 -7.93 1.93
C ASP A 162 14.02 -8.53 0.58
N ARG A 163 14.28 -9.83 0.34
CA ARG A 163 13.86 -10.52 -0.87
C ARG A 163 12.34 -10.61 -0.99
N ILE A 164 11.63 -11.09 0.03
CA ILE A 164 10.18 -11.26 -0.01
C ILE A 164 9.48 -9.91 -0.12
N ILE A 165 9.92 -8.90 0.65
CA ILE A 165 9.35 -7.56 0.56
C ILE A 165 9.61 -6.94 -0.81
N SER A 166 10.79 -7.14 -1.41
CA SER A 166 11.07 -6.70 -2.78
C SER A 166 10.10 -7.31 -3.79
N LEU A 167 9.81 -8.61 -3.68
CA LEU A 167 8.83 -9.28 -4.57
C LEU A 167 7.42 -8.69 -4.42
N VAL A 168 6.97 -8.46 -3.19
CA VAL A 168 5.65 -7.86 -2.91
C VAL A 168 5.55 -6.44 -3.46
N VAL A 169 6.59 -5.62 -3.27
CA VAL A 169 6.63 -4.24 -3.78
C VAL A 169 6.66 -4.22 -5.31
N ARG A 170 7.41 -5.13 -5.95
CA ARG A 170 7.40 -5.28 -7.42
C ARG A 170 6.04 -5.67 -7.96
N GLN A 171 5.33 -6.57 -7.27
CA GLN A 171 3.97 -6.93 -7.64
C GLN A 171 3.03 -5.72 -7.52
N TYR A 172 3.10 -4.97 -6.43
CA TYR A 172 2.35 -3.72 -6.27
C TYR A 172 2.66 -2.72 -7.40
N ASN A 173 3.94 -2.48 -7.68
CA ASN A 173 4.37 -1.57 -8.74
C ASN A 173 3.89 -2.01 -10.12
N THR A 174 3.87 -3.32 -10.39
CA THR A 174 3.34 -3.88 -11.65
C THR A 174 1.88 -3.53 -11.85
N VAL A 175 1.07 -3.68 -10.79
CA VAL A 175 -0.35 -3.30 -10.82
C VAL A 175 -0.49 -1.78 -11.01
N VAL A 176 0.28 -0.97 -10.27
CA VAL A 176 0.28 0.50 -10.42
C VAL A 176 0.57 0.91 -11.85
N GLN A 177 1.67 0.43 -12.44
CA GLN A 177 2.08 0.81 -13.79
C GLN A 177 1.04 0.36 -14.83
N THR A 178 0.50 -0.85 -14.70
CA THR A 178 -0.54 -1.34 -15.63
C THR A 178 -1.76 -0.43 -15.65
N PHE A 179 -2.27 -0.03 -14.48
CA PHE A 179 -3.44 0.85 -14.41
C PHE A 179 -3.12 2.32 -14.71
N LEU A 180 -1.85 2.74 -14.67
CA LEU A 180 -1.43 4.06 -15.16
C LEU A 180 -1.37 4.11 -16.69
N ASP A 181 -0.82 3.07 -17.31
CA ASP A 181 -0.48 3.02 -18.74
C ASP A 181 -1.65 2.49 -19.60
N ASP A 182 -2.02 1.22 -19.44
CA ASP A 182 -3.08 0.56 -20.19
C ASP A 182 -3.88 -0.40 -19.28
N PRO A 183 -4.92 0.09 -18.59
CA PRO A 183 -5.78 -0.73 -17.75
C PRO A 183 -6.41 -1.93 -18.48
N ALA A 184 -6.58 -1.87 -19.81
CA ALA A 184 -7.18 -2.94 -20.58
C ALA A 184 -6.20 -4.10 -20.85
N SER A 185 -4.89 -3.89 -20.66
CA SER A 185 -3.88 -4.94 -20.78
C SER A 185 -3.70 -5.75 -19.49
N PHE A 186 -4.44 -5.44 -18.43
CA PHE A 186 -4.34 -6.15 -17.16
C PHE A 186 -4.83 -7.60 -17.29
N GLU A 187 -3.95 -8.55 -16.95
CA GLU A 187 -4.22 -9.98 -16.96
C GLU A 187 -4.20 -10.52 -15.52
N PRO A 188 -5.38 -10.81 -14.91
CA PRO A 188 -5.44 -11.40 -13.57
C PRO A 188 -4.72 -12.75 -13.49
N LEU A 189 -3.96 -12.97 -12.41
CA LEU A 189 -3.26 -14.21 -12.10
C LEU A 189 -4.21 -15.31 -11.60
N PHE A 190 -5.11 -15.79 -12.48
CA PHE A 190 -6.03 -16.90 -12.20
C PHE A 190 -5.36 -18.29 -12.22
N THR A 191 -4.05 -18.37 -12.47
CA THR A 191 -3.35 -19.65 -12.54
C THR A 191 -2.07 -19.63 -11.73
N LEU A 192 -2.03 -20.48 -10.71
CA LEU A 192 -0.83 -20.73 -9.92
C LEU A 192 -0.73 -22.22 -9.60
N ARG A 193 0.48 -22.78 -9.66
CA ARG A 193 0.74 -24.22 -9.43
C ARG A 193 -0.17 -25.18 -10.22
N ASN A 194 -0.53 -24.85 -11.46
CA ASN A 194 -1.44 -25.61 -12.35
C ASN A 194 -2.90 -25.71 -11.88
N GLN A 195 -3.32 -24.90 -10.90
CA GLN A 195 -4.73 -24.73 -10.55
C GLN A 195 -5.25 -23.49 -11.27
N TRP A 196 -6.38 -23.63 -11.96
CA TRP A 196 -7.03 -22.53 -12.68
C TRP A 196 -8.32 -22.15 -11.95
N GLY A 197 -8.41 -20.90 -11.52
CA GLY A 197 -9.54 -20.39 -10.75
C GLY A 197 -9.41 -18.88 -10.49
N ALA A 198 -10.55 -18.22 -10.34
CA ALA A 198 -10.61 -16.79 -10.01
C ALA A 198 -11.10 -16.54 -8.57
N ALA A 199 -11.24 -17.59 -7.77
CA ALA A 199 -11.86 -17.48 -6.45
C ALA A 199 -10.98 -16.69 -5.49
N GLU A 200 -9.75 -17.13 -5.34
CA GLU A 200 -8.70 -16.54 -4.51
C GLU A 200 -8.43 -15.09 -4.92
N TRP A 201 -8.28 -14.85 -6.22
CA TRP A 201 -8.11 -13.51 -6.78
C TRP A 201 -9.28 -12.58 -6.42
N CYS A 202 -10.52 -13.04 -6.63
CA CYS A 202 -11.70 -12.22 -6.35
C CYS A 202 -11.92 -12.00 -4.85
N GLU A 203 -11.60 -12.98 -4.01
CA GLU A 203 -11.61 -12.85 -2.56
C GLU A 203 -10.64 -11.75 -2.10
N GLY A 204 -9.39 -11.79 -2.58
CA GLY A 204 -8.40 -10.75 -2.31
C GLY A 204 -8.89 -9.35 -2.72
N PHE A 205 -9.49 -9.23 -3.91
CA PHE A 205 -10.06 -7.96 -4.37
C PHE A 205 -11.16 -7.43 -3.44
N ILE A 206 -12.04 -8.31 -2.94
CA ILE A 206 -13.09 -7.96 -1.99
C ILE A 206 -12.50 -7.55 -0.63
N ILE A 207 -11.47 -8.22 -0.15
CA ILE A 207 -10.78 -7.88 1.12
C ILE A 207 -10.23 -6.45 1.07
N GLY A 208 -9.76 -5.99 -0.09
CA GLY A 208 -9.28 -4.60 -0.25
C GLY A 208 -10.35 -3.53 -0.01
N PHE A 209 -11.64 -3.87 -0.01
CA PHE A 209 -12.71 -2.89 0.18
C PHE A 209 -12.68 -2.27 1.57
N GLN A 210 -12.19 -2.99 2.57
CA GLN A 210 -12.12 -2.52 3.95
C GLN A 210 -11.36 -1.20 4.12
N PHE A 211 -10.39 -0.90 3.24
CA PHE A 211 -9.58 0.33 3.31
C PHE A 211 -10.36 1.59 2.97
N SER A 212 -11.60 1.44 2.49
CA SER A 212 -12.60 2.50 2.30
C SER A 212 -14.01 1.90 2.15
N ASP A 213 -14.44 1.10 3.13
CA ASP A 213 -15.66 0.27 3.05
C ASP A 213 -16.91 1.06 2.60
N GLU A 214 -17.13 2.23 3.18
CA GLU A 214 -18.26 3.09 2.83
C GLU A 214 -18.23 3.53 1.36
N ALA A 215 -17.06 3.93 0.85
CA ALA A 215 -16.92 4.41 -0.53
C ALA A 215 -17.10 3.28 -1.55
N TRP A 216 -16.54 2.10 -1.25
CA TRP A 216 -16.72 0.90 -2.06
C TRP A 216 -18.17 0.44 -2.09
N SER A 217 -18.82 0.39 -0.92
CA SER A 217 -20.23 0.04 -0.78
C SER A 217 -21.15 0.99 -1.57
N LEU A 218 -20.90 2.30 -1.50
CA LEU A 218 -21.67 3.29 -2.25
C LEU A 218 -21.52 3.09 -3.77
N LEU A 219 -20.31 2.79 -4.25
CA LEU A 219 -20.09 2.49 -5.66
C LEU A 219 -20.77 1.17 -6.06
N ALA A 220 -20.69 0.12 -5.25
CA ALA A 220 -21.34 -1.17 -5.52
C ALA A 220 -22.87 -1.06 -5.58
N VAL A 221 -23.47 -0.18 -4.77
CA VAL A 221 -24.91 0.13 -4.84
C VAL A 221 -25.25 0.92 -6.11
N GLY A 222 -24.40 1.88 -6.50
CA GLY A 222 -24.61 2.70 -7.69
C GLY A 222 -24.43 1.94 -9.01
N GLU A 223 -23.44 1.05 -9.06
CA GLU A 223 -23.00 0.33 -10.26
C GLU A 223 -22.86 -1.18 -10.00
N PRO A 224 -23.94 -1.89 -9.63
CA PRO A 224 -23.87 -3.28 -9.17
C PRO A 224 -23.33 -4.27 -10.21
N THR A 225 -23.50 -3.96 -11.49
CA THR A 225 -23.00 -4.82 -12.58
C THR A 225 -21.47 -4.87 -12.62
N TRP A 226 -20.77 -3.80 -12.20
CA TRP A 226 -19.32 -3.80 -12.14
C TRP A 226 -18.79 -4.73 -11.06
N PHE A 227 -19.56 -4.95 -9.98
CA PHE A 227 -19.14 -5.80 -8.86
C PHE A 227 -19.57 -7.26 -9.01
N THR A 228 -20.49 -7.54 -9.93
CA THR A 228 -21.08 -8.87 -10.08
C THR A 228 -20.03 -9.96 -10.32
N PRO A 229 -18.99 -9.79 -11.18
CA PRO A 229 -17.97 -10.82 -11.37
C PRO A 229 -17.25 -11.20 -10.08
N PHE A 230 -16.80 -10.21 -9.30
CA PHE A 230 -16.08 -10.46 -8.04
C PHE A 230 -16.98 -11.13 -7.01
N LEU A 231 -18.23 -10.68 -6.87
CA LEU A 231 -19.18 -11.31 -5.95
C LEU A 231 -19.51 -12.74 -6.37
N ARG A 232 -19.61 -13.03 -7.67
CA ARG A 232 -19.91 -14.35 -8.22
C ARG A 232 -18.74 -15.34 -8.15
N LEU A 233 -17.52 -14.84 -8.01
CA LEU A 233 -16.31 -15.64 -8.01
C LEU A 233 -15.62 -15.69 -6.64
N GLY A 234 -15.75 -14.67 -5.80
CA GLY A 234 -14.99 -14.52 -4.54
C GLY A 234 -15.82 -14.55 -3.25
N THR A 235 -17.09 -14.97 -3.30
CA THR A 235 -17.92 -15.18 -2.10
C THR A 235 -18.52 -16.57 -2.09
N ASP A 236 -18.74 -17.16 -0.92
CA ASP A 236 -19.34 -18.49 -0.76
C ASP A 236 -20.67 -18.63 -1.52
N ASP A 237 -21.58 -17.68 -1.32
CA ASP A 237 -22.88 -17.66 -2.00
C ASP A 237 -22.73 -17.51 -3.52
N GLY A 238 -21.80 -16.65 -3.96
CA GLY A 238 -21.50 -16.44 -5.36
C GLY A 238 -20.94 -17.68 -6.04
N LEU A 239 -19.98 -18.34 -5.39
CA LEU A 239 -19.33 -19.57 -5.86
C LEU A 239 -20.33 -20.72 -5.98
N ASP A 240 -21.22 -20.90 -5.00
CA ASP A 240 -22.30 -21.89 -5.07
C ASP A 240 -23.25 -21.61 -6.23
N MET A 241 -23.68 -20.36 -6.41
CA MET A 241 -24.51 -19.95 -7.54
C MET A 241 -23.83 -20.19 -8.89
N THR A 242 -22.55 -19.83 -9.00
CA THR A 242 -21.75 -19.96 -10.22
C THR A 242 -21.52 -21.42 -10.58
N ARG A 243 -21.22 -22.27 -9.60
CA ARG A 243 -21.09 -23.72 -9.78
C ARG A 243 -22.41 -24.33 -10.26
N LYS A 244 -23.54 -23.95 -9.67
CA LYS A 244 -24.87 -24.45 -10.06
C LYS A 244 -25.27 -24.06 -11.49
N ARG A 245 -24.83 -22.87 -11.96
CA ARG A 245 -25.16 -22.35 -13.29
C ARG A 245 -24.13 -22.70 -14.36
N GLY A 246 -22.92 -23.10 -13.97
CA GLY A 246 -21.83 -23.40 -14.90
C GLY A 246 -21.36 -22.16 -15.68
N ASP A 247 -21.43 -20.98 -15.08
CA ASP A 247 -21.14 -19.68 -15.73
C ASP A 247 -19.84 -19.04 -15.22
N ALA A 248 -18.91 -19.81 -14.64
CA ALA A 248 -17.64 -19.30 -14.11
C ALA A 248 -16.80 -18.56 -15.16
N GLU A 249 -16.60 -19.18 -16.33
CA GLU A 249 -15.81 -18.59 -17.42
C GLU A 249 -16.38 -17.26 -17.90
N ARG A 250 -17.72 -17.13 -17.92
CA ARG A 250 -18.38 -15.86 -18.24
C ARG A 250 -17.94 -14.77 -17.25
N TRP A 251 -18.06 -15.04 -15.95
CA TRP A 251 -17.71 -14.05 -14.93
C TRP A 251 -16.21 -13.74 -14.96
N MET A 252 -15.35 -14.73 -15.18
CA MET A 252 -13.91 -14.52 -15.31
C MET A 252 -13.58 -13.57 -16.47
N ASN A 253 -14.25 -13.71 -17.61
CA ASN A 253 -14.10 -12.81 -18.76
C ASN A 253 -14.66 -11.40 -18.53
N GLU A 254 -15.53 -11.21 -17.53
CA GLU A 254 -16.08 -9.90 -17.16
C GLU A 254 -15.19 -9.15 -16.14
N VAL A 255 -14.24 -9.83 -15.47
CA VAL A 255 -13.37 -9.24 -14.42
C VAL A 255 -12.59 -8.02 -14.93
N THR A 256 -11.83 -8.14 -16.01
CA THR A 256 -10.99 -7.03 -16.51
C THR A 256 -11.81 -5.81 -16.89
N ALA A 257 -12.94 -6.02 -17.58
CA ALA A 257 -13.82 -4.91 -17.97
C ALA A 257 -14.39 -4.17 -16.74
N SER A 258 -14.75 -4.92 -15.69
CA SER A 258 -15.16 -4.34 -14.41
C SER A 258 -14.05 -3.54 -13.73
N LEU A 259 -12.82 -4.03 -13.71
CA LEU A 259 -11.67 -3.32 -13.14
C LEU A 259 -11.41 -1.99 -13.87
N VAL A 260 -11.48 -1.98 -15.20
CA VAL A 260 -11.33 -0.76 -16.00
C VAL A 260 -12.39 0.28 -15.63
N ASN A 261 -13.66 -0.13 -15.48
CA ASN A 261 -14.75 0.78 -15.11
C ASN A 261 -14.56 1.35 -13.70
N ILE A 262 -14.24 0.49 -12.72
CA ILE A 262 -13.99 0.88 -11.33
C ILE A 262 -12.81 1.85 -11.24
N HIS A 263 -11.70 1.51 -11.91
CA HIS A 263 -10.51 2.35 -11.95
C HIS A 263 -10.81 3.73 -12.55
N ALA A 264 -11.49 3.78 -13.70
CA ALA A 264 -11.87 5.05 -14.34
C ALA A 264 -12.76 5.92 -13.42
N TYR A 265 -13.71 5.29 -12.73
CA TYR A 265 -14.61 5.97 -11.80
C TYR A 265 -13.86 6.64 -10.64
N TRP A 266 -12.90 5.94 -10.01
CA TRP A 266 -12.12 6.49 -8.91
C TRP A 266 -11.03 7.44 -9.37
N LYS A 267 -10.33 7.16 -10.49
CA LYS A 267 -9.34 8.06 -11.09
C LYS A 267 -9.94 9.45 -11.35
N ALA A 268 -11.13 9.52 -11.92
CA ALA A 268 -11.83 10.79 -12.16
C ALA A 268 -12.12 11.57 -10.86
N ARG A 269 -12.37 10.89 -9.74
CA ARG A 269 -12.65 11.50 -8.43
C ARG A 269 -11.41 11.90 -7.66
N ARG A 270 -10.29 11.20 -7.86
CA ARG A 270 -8.98 11.57 -7.31
C ARG A 270 -8.43 12.82 -8.01
N VAL A 271 -8.58 12.92 -9.32
CA VAL A 271 -8.11 14.06 -10.14
C VAL A 271 -9.03 15.29 -10.02
N GLY A 272 -10.33 15.08 -9.76
CA GLY A 272 -11.34 16.15 -9.66
C GLY A 272 -11.30 16.99 -8.37
N ARG A 273 -10.31 16.81 -7.48
CA ARG A 273 -10.08 17.69 -6.33
C ARG A 273 -8.92 18.66 -6.63
N PRO A 274 -9.19 19.95 -6.88
CA PRO A 274 -8.12 20.96 -6.87
C PRO A 274 -7.59 21.07 -5.44
N ASP A 275 -6.28 21.23 -5.25
CA ASP A 275 -5.58 21.23 -3.97
C ASP A 275 -6.41 21.76 -2.80
N GLY A 276 -6.69 20.88 -1.84
CA GLY A 276 -7.56 21.19 -0.72
C GLY A 276 -7.76 19.98 0.18
N VAL A 277 -6.90 19.88 1.19
CA VAL A 277 -7.27 19.52 2.56
C VAL A 277 -8.49 18.60 2.64
N VAL A 278 -8.26 17.30 2.72
CA VAL A 278 -8.98 16.57 3.77
C VAL A 278 -8.29 17.03 5.06
N PRO A 279 -8.99 17.60 6.06
CA PRO A 279 -8.42 17.66 7.39
C PRO A 279 -8.33 16.20 7.84
N HIS A 280 -7.23 15.53 7.52
CA HIS A 280 -6.76 14.42 8.33
C HIS A 280 -6.10 15.07 9.55
N GLU A 281 -6.93 15.60 10.44
CA GLU A 281 -6.54 15.66 11.84
C GLU A 281 -6.30 14.23 12.30
N TYR A 282 -5.10 13.70 12.06
CA TYR A 282 -4.40 12.71 12.88
C TYR A 282 -2.99 12.62 12.32
N ARG A 283 -2.13 13.48 12.87
CA ARG A 283 -0.67 13.46 12.73
C ARG A 283 -0.14 12.24 13.47
N LEU A 284 0.82 11.54 12.86
CA LEU A 284 1.59 10.45 13.45
C LEU A 284 2.25 10.85 14.79
N GLY A 285 2.33 9.88 15.71
CA GLY A 285 3.36 9.83 16.75
C GLY A 285 3.16 10.71 17.98
N GLY A 286 2.39 10.22 18.95
CA GLY A 286 2.38 10.78 20.31
C GLY A 286 1.43 10.02 21.22
N GLN A 287 1.97 9.13 22.06
CA GLN A 287 1.23 8.57 23.19
C GLN A 287 0.66 9.71 24.05
N LYS A 288 -0.65 9.73 24.23
CA LYS A 288 -1.32 10.17 25.46
C LYS A 288 -2.77 9.68 25.48
N ASP A 289 -3.01 8.69 26.34
CA ASP A 289 -4.26 8.24 26.97
C ASP A 289 -5.55 8.35 26.14
N ILE A 290 -5.95 7.23 25.54
CA ILE A 290 -7.29 7.05 24.97
C ILE A 290 -8.30 7.01 26.12
N ALA A 291 -9.14 8.04 26.23
CA ALA A 291 -10.42 7.91 26.92
C ALA A 291 -11.35 7.00 26.09
N PRO A 292 -12.10 6.08 26.72
CA PRO A 292 -12.84 5.05 26.00
C PRO A 292 -13.95 5.66 25.13
N VAL A 293 -13.94 5.27 23.85
CA VAL A 293 -14.96 5.67 22.85
C VAL A 293 -16.34 5.16 23.29
N VAL A 294 -17.24 6.09 23.61
CA VAL A 294 -18.65 5.82 23.85
C VAL A 294 -19.35 5.71 22.50
N ARG A 295 -19.78 4.49 22.12
CA ARG A 295 -20.60 4.23 20.92
C ARG A 295 -21.90 5.06 20.98
N GLY A 296 -22.04 6.02 20.07
CA GLY A 296 -23.14 6.99 19.97
C GLY A 296 -24.42 6.46 19.30
N GLY A 297 -24.89 5.28 19.70
CA GLY A 297 -26.22 4.79 19.37
C GLY A 297 -26.89 4.24 20.63
N PRO A 298 -28.23 4.32 20.79
CA PRO A 298 -28.90 3.75 21.96
C PRO A 298 -28.54 2.26 22.04
N LYS A 299 -27.81 1.88 23.10
CA LYS A 299 -27.46 0.49 23.39
C LYS A 299 -28.76 -0.28 23.58
N VAL A 300 -29.23 -0.98 22.53
CA VAL A 300 -30.35 -1.92 22.62
C VAL A 300 -29.95 -3.00 23.61
N GLY A 301 -30.63 -3.02 24.75
CA GLY A 301 -30.45 -4.01 25.78
C GLY A 301 -30.90 -5.38 25.28
N ARG A 302 -30.21 -6.44 25.71
CA ARG A 302 -30.52 -7.83 25.34
C ARG A 302 -31.98 -8.25 25.58
N ASN A 303 -32.73 -7.53 26.44
CA ASN A 303 -34.15 -7.76 26.73
C ASN A 303 -35.12 -6.75 26.09
N ASP A 304 -34.60 -5.73 25.38
CA ASP A 304 -35.40 -4.68 24.75
C ASP A 304 -36.11 -5.21 23.48
N PRO A 305 -37.17 -4.52 23.00
CA PRO A 305 -37.79 -4.83 21.72
C PRO A 305 -36.76 -4.81 20.60
N CYS A 306 -36.78 -5.85 19.77
CA CYS A 306 -35.83 -5.99 18.68
C CYS A 306 -36.13 -4.94 17.59
N PRO A 307 -35.12 -4.16 17.12
CA PRO A 307 -35.33 -3.07 16.18
C PRO A 307 -35.76 -3.51 14.78
N CYS A 308 -35.71 -4.81 14.47
CA CYS A 308 -36.21 -5.37 13.20
C CYS A 308 -37.76 -5.39 13.06
N GLY A 309 -38.49 -4.83 14.03
CA GLY A 309 -39.96 -4.74 13.98
C GLY A 309 -40.70 -6.04 14.30
N SER A 310 -39.99 -7.11 14.71
CA SER A 310 -40.58 -8.42 14.98
C SER A 310 -41.46 -8.51 16.24
N GLY A 311 -41.46 -7.48 17.08
CA GLY A 311 -42.14 -7.46 18.39
C GLY A 311 -41.52 -8.36 19.46
N LYS A 312 -40.43 -9.09 19.15
CA LYS A 312 -39.72 -9.98 20.08
C LYS A 312 -38.60 -9.24 20.83
N LYS A 313 -38.16 -9.79 21.97
CA LYS A 313 -36.95 -9.29 22.67
C LYS A 313 -35.69 -9.57 21.84
N PHE A 314 -34.71 -8.66 21.85
CA PHE A 314 -33.49 -8.75 21.03
C PHE A 314 -32.79 -10.12 21.12
N LYS A 315 -32.60 -10.67 22.34
CA LYS A 315 -32.00 -12.01 22.55
C LYS A 315 -32.76 -13.22 22.00
N LYS A 316 -34.01 -13.03 21.59
CA LYS A 316 -34.87 -14.08 21.02
C LYS A 316 -35.17 -13.82 19.53
N CYS A 317 -34.45 -12.89 18.93
CA CYS A 317 -34.56 -12.52 17.52
C CYS A 317 -33.14 -12.30 16.98
N CYS A 318 -32.79 -11.08 16.56
CA CYS A 318 -31.49 -10.77 15.96
C CYS A 318 -30.27 -10.99 16.87
N GLY A 319 -30.47 -11.15 18.19
CA GLY A 319 -29.41 -11.46 19.16
C GLY A 319 -29.51 -12.86 19.78
N ALA A 320 -30.22 -13.80 19.15
CA ALA A 320 -30.25 -15.19 19.59
C ALA A 320 -29.02 -15.94 19.07
N VAL A 321 -28.29 -16.60 19.98
CA VAL A 321 -27.15 -17.48 19.67
C VAL A 321 -27.61 -18.90 19.98
N ASP A 322 -28.00 -19.62 18.93
CA ASP A 322 -28.26 -21.06 18.74
C ASP A 322 -29.32 -21.84 19.56
N ALA A 323 -30.16 -22.56 18.81
CA ALA A 323 -30.40 -24.00 18.96
C ALA A 323 -31.08 -24.59 17.71
N THR A 324 -30.49 -25.67 17.21
CA THR A 324 -30.95 -26.60 16.16
C THR A 324 -32.41 -27.05 16.28
N GLY A 325 -33.11 -27.25 15.15
CA GLY A 325 -34.34 -28.04 15.11
C GLY A 325 -35.33 -27.79 13.96
N THR A 326 -35.22 -28.62 12.92
CA THR A 326 -36.34 -29.25 12.17
C THR A 326 -37.20 -28.38 11.24
N LEU A 327 -36.91 -28.49 9.94
CA LEU A 327 -37.87 -28.27 8.84
C LEU A 327 -38.90 -29.41 8.82
N HIS A 328 -40.18 -29.05 8.85
CA HIS A 328 -41.24 -29.79 8.17
C HIS A 328 -41.28 -29.37 6.70
#